data_AF-A0A1Q3YUI9-F1
#
_entry.id   AF-A0A1Q3YUI9-F1
#
_cell.length_a   1.000
_cell.length_b   1.000
_cell.length_c   1.000
_cell.angle_alpha   90.00
_cell.angle_beta   90.00
_cell.angle_gamma   90.00
#
_symmetry.space_group_name_H-M   'P 1'
#
loop_
_entity.id
_entity.type
_entity.pdbx_description
1 polymer ?
#
loop_
_entity_poly.entity_id
_entity_poly.type
_entity_poly.pdbx_seq_one_letter_code
_entity_poly.pdbx_strand_id
1 'polypeptide(L)'
;MNRFILTLAFAPALVSTGAFAQTVSDDVSKQLWCGEALVAAFSNPPPGVPSEQLTQAQVFIDGGNRLIDDAGQKYLDAGFTEEQLTKVKTDLVTEVTAVVTGSGANAKYSFDDCNAVLNGGASAPADASSSAAPASSSAAQ
;
A
#
# COMPACT_ATOMS: atom_id res chain seq x y z
N MET A 1 -63.90 -24.33 -9.95
CA MET A 1 -63.03 -23.13 -9.95
C MET A 1 -61.59 -23.61 -9.84
N ASN A 2 -60.84 -23.49 -10.93
CA ASN A 2 -59.38 -23.63 -10.96
C ASN A 2 -58.73 -22.64 -9.98
N ARG A 3 -57.56 -22.98 -9.43
CA ARG A 3 -56.28 -22.28 -9.72
C ARG A 3 -55.09 -22.72 -8.83
N PHE A 4 -54.07 -23.22 -9.53
CA PHE A 4 -52.62 -23.05 -9.36
C PHE A 4 -51.87 -23.64 -8.15
N ILE A 5 -51.13 -24.70 -8.50
CA ILE A 5 -49.85 -25.18 -7.97
C ILE A 5 -48.83 -24.04 -7.97
N LEU A 6 -48.07 -23.89 -6.87
CA LEU A 6 -46.74 -23.27 -6.88
C LEU A 6 -45.84 -24.00 -5.87
N THR A 7 -45.24 -25.08 -6.35
CA THR A 7 -43.95 -25.62 -5.89
C THR A 7 -42.91 -24.50 -5.95
N LEU A 8 -42.53 -23.92 -4.81
CA LEU A 8 -41.35 -23.07 -4.74
C LEU A 8 -40.16 -23.95 -4.34
N ALA A 9 -39.40 -24.35 -5.36
CA ALA A 9 -38.11 -24.99 -5.21
C ALA A 9 -37.18 -24.06 -4.41
N PHE A 10 -36.80 -24.51 -3.22
CA PHE A 10 -35.91 -23.80 -2.31
C PHE A 10 -34.47 -24.25 -2.58
N ALA A 11 -33.84 -23.68 -3.60
CA ALA A 11 -32.38 -23.64 -3.80
C ALA A 11 -32.08 -22.55 -4.84
N PRO A 12 -31.13 -21.64 -4.60
CA PRO A 12 -29.81 -21.99 -4.10
C PRO A 12 -29.44 -21.29 -2.79
N ALA A 13 -28.76 -22.03 -1.91
CA ALA A 13 -27.79 -21.45 -1.02
C ALA A 13 -26.77 -20.70 -1.90
N LEU A 14 -27.00 -19.40 -2.11
CA LEU A 14 -25.94 -18.50 -2.51
C LEU A 14 -24.95 -18.55 -1.36
N VAL A 15 -23.94 -19.38 -1.58
CA VAL A 15 -22.67 -19.31 -0.88
C VAL A 15 -22.27 -17.85 -1.00
N SER A 16 -22.61 -17.08 0.03
CA SER A 16 -21.90 -15.86 0.37
C SER A 16 -20.49 -16.36 0.66
N THR A 17 -19.69 -16.54 -0.39
CA THR A 17 -18.26 -16.30 -0.31
C THR A 17 -18.19 -14.91 0.27
N GLY A 18 -18.07 -14.85 1.60
CA GLY A 18 -17.65 -13.66 2.28
C GLY A 18 -16.43 -13.23 1.52
N ALA A 19 -16.53 -12.10 0.84
CA ALA A 19 -15.36 -11.31 0.55
C ALA A 19 -14.79 -11.03 1.93
N PHE A 20 -13.90 -11.90 2.40
CA PHE A 20 -13.04 -11.57 3.51
C PHE A 20 -12.40 -10.28 3.05
N ALA A 21 -12.75 -9.19 3.74
CA ALA A 21 -11.98 -7.97 3.71
C ALA A 21 -10.62 -8.32 4.32
N GLN A 22 -9.82 -9.06 3.55
CA GLN A 22 -8.42 -9.27 3.83
C GLN A 22 -7.85 -7.87 3.67
N THR A 23 -7.68 -7.19 4.78
CA THR A 23 -7.05 -5.88 4.79
C THR A 23 -5.69 -6.08 5.40
N VAL A 24 -4.66 -5.72 4.66
CA VAL A 24 -3.34 -5.55 5.25
C VAL A 24 -3.33 -4.26 6.08
N SER A 25 -2.35 -4.09 6.95
CA SER A 25 -2.15 -2.81 7.63
C SER A 25 -1.79 -1.70 6.64
N ASP A 26 -2.09 -0.46 7.01
CA ASP A 26 -1.73 0.73 6.22
C ASP A 26 -0.22 0.80 5.94
N ASP A 27 0.63 0.33 6.86
CA ASP A 27 2.08 0.22 6.65
C ASP A 27 2.45 -0.68 5.47
N VAL A 28 1.76 -1.81 5.28
CA VAL A 28 2.01 -2.73 4.15
C VAL A 28 1.52 -2.11 2.85
N SER A 29 0.37 -1.43 2.89
CA SER A 29 -0.13 -0.69 1.74
C SER A 29 0.80 0.48 1.36
N LYS A 30 1.35 1.18 2.35
CA LYS A 30 2.36 2.25 2.17
C LYS A 30 3.65 1.69 1.60
N GLN A 31 4.10 0.54 2.11
CA GLN A 31 5.28 -0.16 1.62
C GLN A 31 5.15 -0.54 0.14
N LEU A 32 4.01 -1.10 -0.25
CA LEU A 32 3.74 -1.45 -1.64
C LEU A 32 3.70 -0.19 -2.53
N TRP A 33 2.99 0.87 -2.11
CA TRP A 33 2.90 2.12 -2.88
C TRP A 33 4.28 2.77 -3.06
N CYS A 34 5.07 2.84 -2.00
CA CYS A 34 6.40 3.43 -2.05
C CYS A 34 7.37 2.64 -2.90
N GLY A 35 7.28 1.30 -2.87
CA GLY A 35 8.08 0.45 -3.74
C GLY A 35 7.78 0.71 -5.21
N GLU A 36 6.50 0.69 -5.60
CA GLU A 36 6.08 0.99 -6.98
C GLU A 36 6.45 2.41 -7.41
N ALA A 37 6.33 3.40 -6.51
CA ALA A 37 6.66 4.79 -6.82
C ALA A 37 8.14 5.00 -7.09
N LEU A 38 9.02 4.37 -6.30
CA LEU A 38 10.46 4.43 -6.52
C LEU A 38 10.85 3.75 -7.83
N VAL A 39 10.32 2.54 -8.09
CA VAL A 39 10.59 1.85 -9.36
C VAL A 39 10.09 2.68 -10.53
N ALA A 40 8.87 3.20 -10.50
CA ALA A 40 8.30 4.01 -11.57
C ALA A 40 9.08 5.32 -11.81
N ALA A 41 9.54 5.98 -10.75
CA ALA A 41 10.29 7.24 -10.84
C ALA A 41 11.68 7.08 -11.46
N PHE A 42 12.35 5.98 -11.17
CA PHE A 42 13.77 5.81 -11.52
C PHE A 42 14.02 4.85 -12.70
N SER A 43 13.04 4.02 -13.09
CA SER A 43 13.23 3.02 -14.17
C SER A 43 13.29 3.62 -15.58
N ASN A 44 12.82 4.86 -15.78
CA ASN A 44 12.85 5.55 -17.08
C ASN A 44 13.53 6.91 -16.95
N PRO A 45 14.86 6.95 -16.73
CA PRO A 45 15.59 8.20 -16.60
C PRO A 45 15.57 8.99 -17.92
N PRO A 46 15.49 10.33 -17.87
CA PRO A 46 15.58 11.16 -19.06
C PRO A 46 16.94 11.00 -19.76
N PRO A 47 17.01 11.26 -21.08
CA PRO A 47 18.28 11.18 -21.81
C PRO A 47 19.28 12.20 -21.27
N GLY A 48 20.55 11.81 -21.16
CA GLY A 48 21.64 12.69 -20.71
C GLY A 48 21.92 12.67 -19.20
N VAL A 49 21.25 11.80 -18.43
CA VAL A 49 21.60 11.57 -17.02
C VAL A 49 22.98 10.90 -16.92
N PRO A 50 23.91 11.44 -16.11
CA PRO A 50 25.24 10.87 -15.95
C PRO A 50 25.18 9.49 -15.28
N SER A 51 26.13 8.62 -15.61
CA SER A 51 26.22 7.24 -15.11
C SER A 51 26.23 7.14 -13.58
N GLU A 52 26.78 8.14 -12.90
CA GLU A 52 26.79 8.21 -11.44
C GLU A 52 25.37 8.36 -10.85
N GLN A 53 24.53 9.20 -11.47
CA GLN A 53 23.11 9.35 -11.09
C GLN A 53 22.29 8.11 -11.45
N LEU A 54 22.60 7.44 -12.57
CA LEU A 54 21.98 6.16 -12.91
C LEU A 54 22.30 5.08 -11.88
N THR A 55 23.54 5.06 -11.36
CA THR A 55 23.94 4.14 -10.30
C THR A 55 23.19 4.44 -9.00
N GLN A 56 23.02 5.72 -8.66
CA GLN A 56 22.25 6.11 -7.47
C GLN A 56 20.75 5.79 -7.63
N ALA A 57 20.20 5.98 -8.84
CA ALA A 57 18.84 5.58 -9.18
C ALA A 57 18.62 4.07 -9.01
N GLN A 58 19.63 3.26 -9.36
CA GLN A 58 19.57 1.80 -9.20
C GLN A 58 19.33 1.38 -7.74
N VAL A 59 19.92 2.08 -6.76
CA VAL A 59 19.69 1.80 -5.33
C VAL A 59 18.20 1.96 -4.96
N PHE A 60 17.53 2.96 -5.51
CA PHE A 60 16.11 3.19 -5.29
C PHE A 60 15.23 2.16 -6.02
N ILE A 61 15.63 1.74 -7.23
CA ILE A 61 14.94 0.68 -7.97
C ILE A 61 15.03 -0.64 -7.20
N ASP A 62 16.24 -1.03 -6.78
CA ASP A 62 16.47 -2.29 -6.06
C ASP A 62 15.76 -2.29 -4.71
N GLY A 63 15.84 -1.18 -3.97
CA GLY A 63 15.10 -1.02 -2.72
C GLY A 63 13.59 -0.99 -2.93
N GLY A 64 13.10 -0.36 -3.99
CA GLY A 64 11.69 -0.35 -4.36
C GLY A 64 11.15 -1.76 -4.66
N ASN A 65 11.88 -2.55 -5.45
CA ASN A 65 11.56 -3.95 -5.72
C ASN A 65 11.49 -4.78 -4.43
N ARG A 66 12.46 -4.61 -3.53
CA ARG A 66 12.43 -5.27 -2.23
C ARG A 66 11.18 -4.90 -1.41
N LEU A 67 10.77 -3.62 -1.41
CA LEU A 67 9.54 -3.21 -0.73
C LEU A 67 8.30 -3.84 -1.36
N ILE A 68 8.24 -3.94 -2.68
CA ILE A 68 7.14 -4.60 -3.42
C ILE A 68 7.05 -6.09 -3.08
N ASP A 69 8.19 -6.78 -2.99
CA ASP A 69 8.25 -8.20 -2.67
C ASP A 69 7.85 -8.46 -1.22
N ASP A 70 8.43 -7.72 -0.27
CA ASP A 70 8.13 -7.83 1.16
C ASP A 70 6.65 -7.49 1.44
N ALA A 71 6.11 -6.44 0.82
CA ALA A 71 4.69 -6.11 0.95
C ALA A 71 3.82 -7.19 0.30
N GLY A 72 4.18 -7.66 -0.90
CA GLY A 72 3.48 -8.73 -1.60
C GLY A 72 3.36 -10.00 -0.77
N GLN A 73 4.45 -10.42 -0.11
CA GLN A 73 4.40 -11.57 0.80
C GLN A 73 3.42 -11.33 1.96
N LYS A 74 3.42 -10.14 2.57
CA LYS A 74 2.47 -9.80 3.65
C LYS A 74 1.01 -9.79 3.19
N TYR A 75 0.73 -9.44 1.94
CA TYR A 75 -0.61 -9.60 1.35
C TYR A 75 -1.00 -11.08 1.26
N LEU A 76 -0.10 -11.94 0.77
CA LEU A 76 -0.34 -13.37 0.71
C LEU A 76 -0.55 -13.98 2.11
N ASP A 77 0.26 -13.57 3.08
CA ASP A 77 0.14 -14.00 4.49
C ASP A 77 -1.18 -13.52 5.13
N ALA A 78 -1.71 -12.38 4.70
CA ALA A 78 -3.03 -11.87 5.09
C ALA A 78 -4.20 -12.62 4.39
N GLY A 79 -3.89 -13.60 3.54
CA GLY A 79 -4.84 -14.49 2.89
C GLY A 79 -5.19 -14.11 1.45
N PHE A 80 -4.58 -13.05 0.88
CA PHE A 80 -4.80 -12.71 -0.52
C PHE A 80 -4.30 -13.82 -1.42
N THR A 81 -5.01 -14.06 -2.53
CA THR A 81 -4.50 -14.90 -3.61
C THR A 81 -3.50 -14.12 -4.47
N GLU A 82 -2.66 -14.84 -5.21
CA GLU A 82 -1.73 -14.23 -6.17
C GLU A 82 -2.46 -13.38 -7.23
N GLU A 83 -3.65 -13.79 -7.67
CA GLU A 83 -4.49 -13.01 -8.59
C GLU A 83 -4.97 -11.70 -7.95
N GLN A 84 -5.38 -11.73 -6.68
CA GLN A 84 -5.80 -10.52 -5.97
C GLN A 84 -4.62 -9.58 -5.74
N LEU A 85 -3.46 -10.11 -5.35
CA LEU A 85 -2.23 -9.32 -5.22
C LEU A 85 -1.81 -8.71 -6.57
N THR A 86 -1.88 -9.48 -7.65
CA THR A 86 -1.58 -8.99 -9.01
C THR A 86 -2.51 -7.85 -9.40
N LYS A 87 -3.80 -7.97 -9.08
CA LYS A 87 -4.77 -6.89 -9.31
C LYS A 87 -4.41 -5.64 -8.51
N VAL A 88 -4.13 -5.78 -7.21
CA VAL A 88 -3.71 -4.67 -6.34
C VAL A 88 -2.47 -3.98 -6.91
N LYS A 89 -1.43 -4.73 -7.28
CA LYS A 89 -0.21 -4.17 -7.90
C LYS A 89 -0.52 -3.43 -9.20
N THR A 90 -1.33 -4.02 -10.08
CA THR A 90 -1.66 -3.42 -11.39
C THR A 90 -2.43 -2.11 -11.24
N ASP A 91 -3.42 -2.09 -10.34
CA ASP A 91 -4.21 -0.89 -10.05
C ASP A 91 -3.29 0.20 -9.45
N LEU A 92 -2.37 -0.19 -8.56
CA LEU A 92 -1.40 0.71 -7.92
C LEU A 92 -0.39 1.30 -8.90
N VAL A 93 0.19 0.49 -9.79
CA VAL A 93 1.12 0.95 -10.82
C VAL A 93 0.48 2.02 -11.71
N THR A 94 -0.80 1.85 -12.05
CA THR A 94 -1.54 2.82 -12.86
C THR A 94 -1.68 4.16 -12.13
N GLU A 95 -2.05 4.13 -10.85
CA GLU A 95 -2.16 5.33 -10.01
C GLU A 95 -0.81 6.03 -9.83
N VAL A 96 0.19 5.27 -9.42
CA VAL A 96 1.54 5.75 -9.13
C VAL A 96 2.21 6.33 -10.37
N THR A 97 2.10 5.66 -11.52
CA THR A 97 2.70 6.15 -12.77
C THR A 97 2.09 7.50 -13.17
N ALA A 98 0.77 7.66 -13.06
CA ALA A 98 0.10 8.92 -13.39
C ALA A 98 0.55 10.08 -12.47
N VAL A 99 0.75 9.78 -11.19
CA VAL A 99 1.24 10.74 -10.19
C VAL A 99 2.70 11.14 -10.47
N VAL A 100 3.58 10.15 -10.62
CA VAL A 100 5.02 10.37 -10.76
C VAL A 100 5.37 11.06 -12.08
N THR A 101 4.65 10.75 -13.17
CA THR A 101 4.81 11.42 -14.47
C THR A 101 4.13 12.79 -14.54
N GLY A 102 3.12 13.04 -13.69
CA GLY A 102 2.28 14.24 -13.70
C GLY A 102 2.75 15.40 -12.81
N SER A 103 3.99 15.39 -12.31
CA SER A 103 4.59 16.35 -11.33
C SER A 103 4.40 16.02 -9.85
N GLY A 104 3.84 14.85 -9.50
CA GLY A 104 3.75 14.40 -8.10
C GLY A 104 2.71 15.13 -7.23
N ALA A 105 1.96 16.10 -7.77
CA ALA A 105 1.04 16.95 -7.00
C ALA A 105 -0.13 16.19 -6.33
N ASN A 106 -0.44 14.98 -6.81
CA ASN A 106 -1.47 14.10 -6.24
C ASN A 106 -0.87 12.85 -5.59
N ALA A 107 0.40 12.89 -5.20
CA ALA A 107 1.06 11.76 -4.58
C ALA A 107 0.48 11.47 -3.20
N LYS A 108 0.14 10.19 -2.98
CA LYS A 108 -0.34 9.71 -1.69
C LYS A 108 0.74 9.82 -0.60
N TYR A 109 2.00 9.61 -0.97
CA TYR A 109 3.16 9.75 -0.10
C TYR A 109 4.28 10.52 -0.79
N SER A 110 5.07 11.27 -0.02
CA SER A 110 6.21 12.02 -0.53
C SER A 110 7.43 11.13 -0.79
N PHE A 111 8.45 11.64 -1.49
CA PHE A 111 9.72 10.92 -1.64
C PHE A 111 10.38 10.65 -0.28
N ASP A 112 10.37 11.62 0.64
CA ASP A 112 10.89 11.47 2.00
C ASP A 112 10.14 10.38 2.80
N ASP A 113 8.81 10.28 2.65
CA ASP A 113 8.02 9.20 3.24
C ASP A 113 8.50 7.83 2.76
N CYS A 114 8.71 7.70 1.46
CA CYS A 114 9.13 6.44 0.86
C CYS A 114 10.58 6.10 1.18
N ASN A 115 11.45 7.10 1.27
CA ASN A 115 12.82 6.93 1.72
C ASN A 115 12.88 6.51 3.20
N ALA A 116 11.99 7.04 4.05
CA ALA A 116 11.85 6.60 5.44
C ALA A 116 11.39 5.14 5.53
N VAL A 117 10.46 4.70 4.68
CA VAL A 117 10.03 3.29 4.61
C VAL A 117 11.16 2.38 4.12
N LEU A 118 11.93 2.83 3.13
CA LEU A 118 13.07 2.10 2.55
C LEU A 118 14.21 1.90 3.55
N ASN A 119 14.50 2.89 4.39
CA ASN A 119 15.59 2.83 5.38
C ASN A 119 15.14 2.34 6.77
N GLY A 120 13.86 2.47 7.09
CA GLY A 120 13.30 2.20 8.41
C GLY A 120 12.48 0.91 8.51
N GLY A 121 12.20 0.24 7.39
CA GLY A 121 11.50 -1.05 7.35
C GLY A 121 10.23 -1.09 8.18
N ALA A 122 9.14 -0.47 7.71
CA ALA A 122 7.80 -0.58 8.32
C ALA A 122 7.81 -0.59 9.86
N SER A 123 8.40 0.43 10.49
CA SER A 123 8.37 0.62 11.94
C SER A 123 8.64 2.09 12.28
N ALA A 124 7.60 2.91 12.13
CA ALA A 124 7.40 4.03 13.03
C ALA A 124 5.89 4.15 13.23
N PRO A 125 5.32 3.64 14.34
CA PRO A 125 3.97 4.04 14.71
C PRO A 125 4.01 5.56 14.82
N ALA A 126 3.12 6.24 14.11
CA ALA A 126 2.78 7.61 14.45
C ALA A 126 2.14 7.53 15.84
N ASP A 127 2.95 7.66 16.88
CA ASP A 127 2.50 7.80 18.26
C ASP A 127 1.58 9.02 18.33
N ALA A 128 0.30 8.73 18.33
CA ALA A 128 -0.75 9.62 18.77
C ALA A 128 -0.54 9.89 20.27
N SER A 129 0.23 10.92 20.63
CA SER A 129 0.03 11.71 21.85
C SER A 129 1.09 12.79 22.03
N SER A 130 0.87 13.95 21.42
CA SER A 130 1.29 15.22 22.00
C SER A 130 0.10 15.83 22.76
N SER A 131 -0.28 15.18 23.86
CA SER A 131 -1.16 15.74 24.88
C SER A 131 -0.42 15.67 26.22
N ALA A 132 0.72 16.36 26.31
CA ALA A 132 1.33 16.66 27.59
C ALA A 132 0.48 17.76 28.26
N ALA A 133 -0.54 17.34 28.99
CA ALA A 133 -1.22 18.18 29.98
C ALA A 133 -0.19 18.56 31.07
N PRO A 134 -0.11 19.83 31.51
CA PRO A 134 0.70 20.19 32.67
C PRO A 134 0.00 19.64 33.92
N ALA A 135 0.59 18.63 34.55
CA ALA A 135 0.19 18.20 35.88
C ALA A 135 0.58 19.28 36.90
N SER A 136 -0.43 20.00 37.36
CA SER A 136 -0.37 20.85 38.55
C SER A 136 0.28 20.11 39.72
N SER A 137 1.33 20.67 40.31
CA SER A 137 1.83 20.26 41.62
C SER A 137 1.73 21.45 42.57
N SER A 138 0.62 21.47 43.31
CA SER A 138 0.43 22.24 44.54
C SER A 138 0.54 21.28 45.72
N ALA A 139 1.57 21.41 46.55
CA ALA A 139 1.65 21.02 47.97
C ALA A 139 3.09 21.29 48.45
N ALA A 140 3.36 22.36 49.21
CA ALA A 140 3.19 22.46 50.66
C ALA A 140 4.15 21.53 51.44
N GLN A 141 5.28 22.09 51.89
CA GLN A 141 5.80 22.05 53.27
C GLN A 141 7.05 22.94 53.39
#